data_AF-A3IWT3-F1
#
_entry.id   AF-A3IWT3-F1
#
_cell.length_a   1.000
_cell.length_b   1.000
_cell.length_c   1.000
_cell.angle_alpha   90.00
_cell.angle_beta   90.00
_cell.angle_gamma   90.00
#
_symmetry.space_group_name_H-M   'P 1'
#
loop_
_entity.id
_entity.type
_entity.pdbx_description
1 polymer ?
#
loop_
_entity_poly.entity_id
_entity_poly.type
_entity_poly.pdbx_seq_one_letter_code
_entity_poly.pdbx_strand_id
1 'polypeptide(L)'
;MVRDCVYFPKKIRKGKKWAISVPITDKLKWYLERYEAPESGYLFPSPRNPQKPISYEAVYKYMKDAAAKAGLGHHKIATHSGRRSLITHLHENGVSLKTIQGITGHRH
;
A
#
# COMPACT_ATOMS: atom_id res chain seq x y z
N MET A 1 -12.27 -16.02 2.00
CA MET A 1 -13.00 -14.82 1.53
C MET A 1 -12.17 -13.56 1.78
N VAL A 2 -12.09 -12.63 0.82
CA VAL A 2 -11.35 -11.36 1.00
C VAL A 2 -12.08 -10.47 2.01
N ARG A 3 -11.35 -9.99 3.01
CA ARG A 3 -11.88 -9.11 4.07
C ARG A 3 -12.12 -7.71 3.53
N ASP A 4 -13.13 -7.01 4.06
CA ASP A 4 -13.45 -5.64 3.65
C ASP A 4 -12.47 -4.58 4.22
N CYS A 5 -11.45 -4.99 4.96
CA CYS A 5 -10.38 -4.11 5.42
C CYS A 5 -9.00 -4.78 5.39
N VAL A 6 -7.97 -3.96 5.18
CA VAL A 6 -6.56 -4.35 5.31
C VAL A 6 -6.02 -3.88 6.66
N TYR A 7 -5.43 -4.82 7.40
CA TYR A 7 -4.85 -4.58 8.71
C TYR A 7 -3.37 -4.19 8.62
N PHE A 8 -3.00 -3.08 9.26
CA PHE A 8 -1.62 -2.62 9.38
C PHE A 8 -1.17 -2.68 10.85
N PRO A 9 -0.33 -3.65 11.23
CA PRO A 9 0.11 -3.79 12.61
C PRO A 9 0.96 -2.60 13.06
N LYS A 10 0.93 -2.29 14.36
CA LYS A 10 1.71 -1.19 14.96
C LYS A 10 3.20 -1.25 14.58
N LYS A 11 3.79 -2.45 14.61
CA LYS A 11 5.23 -2.68 14.36
C LYS A 11 5.73 -2.17 13.00
N ILE A 12 4.85 -2.04 12.00
CA ILE A 12 5.21 -1.55 10.65
C ILE A 12 4.83 -0.08 10.43
N ARG A 13 4.28 0.60 11.44
CA ARG A 13 3.81 1.98 11.35
C ARG A 13 4.75 2.91 12.13
N LYS A 14 5.57 3.66 11.41
CA LYS A 14 6.51 4.63 11.98
C LYS A 14 5.79 5.64 12.88
N GLY A 15 6.19 5.74 14.15
CA GLY A 15 5.71 6.77 15.09
C GLY A 15 4.24 6.66 15.51
N LYS A 16 3.57 5.52 15.29
CA LYS A 16 2.15 5.33 15.65
C LYS A 16 1.99 4.47 16.90
N LYS A 17 1.07 4.87 17.79
CA LYS A 17 0.83 4.21 19.08
C LYS A 17 -0.06 2.94 18.96
N TRP A 18 -0.89 2.84 17.92
CA TRP A 18 -1.87 1.76 17.70
C TRP A 18 -1.77 1.15 16.28
N ALA A 19 -2.35 -0.03 16.07
CA ALA A 19 -2.59 -0.62 14.75
C ALA A 19 -3.81 0.03 14.08
N ILE A 20 -3.93 -0.04 12.75
CA ILE A 20 -5.14 0.42 12.05
C ILE A 20 -5.65 -0.64 11.09
N SER A 21 -6.94 -0.61 10.83
CA SER A 21 -7.56 -1.26 9.69
C SER A 21 -8.07 -0.18 8.74
N VAL A 22 -7.81 -0.35 7.45
CA VAL A 22 -8.25 0.58 6.40
C VAL A 22 -9.26 -0.16 5.53
N PRO A 23 -10.46 0.40 5.28
CA PRO A 23 -11.43 -0.23 4.38
C PRO A 23 -10.84 -0.35 2.98
N ILE A 24 -11.16 -1.44 2.29
CA ILE A 24 -10.77 -1.62 0.89
C ILE A 24 -11.87 -1.09 -0.04
N THR A 25 -11.47 -0.61 -1.20
CA THR A 25 -12.40 -0.27 -2.28
C THR A 25 -12.79 -1.52 -3.07
N ASP A 26 -13.91 -1.49 -3.79
CA ASP A 26 -14.33 -2.61 -4.65
C ASP A 26 -13.25 -3.00 -5.66
N LYS A 27 -12.55 -2.00 -6.21
CA LYS A 27 -11.42 -2.23 -7.12
C LYS A 27 -10.27 -2.99 -6.44
N LEU A 28 -9.93 -2.62 -5.21
CA LEU A 28 -8.90 -3.34 -4.45
C LEU A 28 -9.38 -4.75 -4.08
N LYS A 29 -10.64 -4.91 -3.70
CA LYS A 29 -11.26 -6.22 -3.41
C LYS A 29 -11.14 -7.16 -4.61
N TRP A 30 -11.50 -6.68 -5.80
CA TRP A 30 -11.36 -7.43 -7.05
C TRP A 30 -9.92 -7.91 -7.29
N TYR A 31 -8.91 -7.05 -7.09
CA TYR A 31 -7.51 -7.46 -7.23
C TYR A 31 -7.09 -8.52 -6.20
N LEU A 32 -7.55 -8.38 -4.95
CA LEU A 32 -7.21 -9.31 -3.87
C LEU A 32 -7.87 -10.68 -4.05
N GLU A 33 -9.08 -10.72 -4.61
CA GLU A 33 -9.77 -11.97 -4.95
C GLU A 33 -9.05 -12.72 -6.06
N ARG A 34 -8.65 -12.01 -7.12
CA ARG A 34 -7.91 -12.61 -8.24
C ARG A 34 -6.47 -12.99 -7.88
N TYR A 35 -5.90 -12.34 -6.87
CA TYR A 35 -4.62 -12.72 -6.28
C TYR A 35 -4.72 -13.95 -5.36
N GLU A 36 -5.93 -14.38 -4.99
CA GLU A 36 -6.15 -15.43 -3.97
C GLU A 36 -5.47 -15.08 -2.65
N ALA A 37 -5.73 -13.86 -2.15
CA ALA A 37 -5.11 -13.33 -0.95
C ALA A 37 -5.23 -14.29 0.25
N PRO A 38 -4.14 -14.54 1.00
CA PRO A 38 -4.14 -15.48 2.11
C PRO A 38 -5.06 -15.00 3.24
N GLU A 39 -5.80 -15.94 3.85
CA GLU A 39 -6.73 -15.62 4.94
C GLU A 39 -6.02 -15.30 6.26
N SER A 40 -4.76 -15.70 6.40
CA SER A 40 -3.92 -15.46 7.58
C SER A 40 -2.45 -15.21 7.18
N GLY A 41 -1.67 -14.62 8.08
CA GLY A 41 -0.27 -14.28 7.81
C GLY A 41 -0.09 -12.96 7.05
N TYR A 42 1.00 -12.87 6.28
CA TYR A 42 1.30 -11.67 5.49
C TYR A 42 0.53 -11.69 4.17
N LEU A 43 -0.07 -10.56 3.80
CA LEU A 43 -0.76 -10.41 2.51
C LEU A 43 0.16 -10.67 1.32
N PHE A 44 1.43 -10.28 1.45
CA PHE A 44 2.47 -10.54 0.46
C PHE A 44 3.63 -11.28 1.15
N PRO A 45 3.60 -12.61 1.22
CA PRO A 45 4.65 -13.39 1.86
C PRO A 45 5.92 -13.41 1.01
N SER A 46 7.07 -13.60 1.67
CA SER A 46 8.35 -13.80 0.96
C SER A 46 8.35 -15.18 0.28
N PRO A 47 8.76 -15.28 -1.00
CA PRO A 47 8.91 -16.56 -1.68
C PRO A 47 9.93 -17.49 -1.01
N ARG A 48 10.88 -16.94 -0.24
CA ARG A 48 11.92 -17.70 0.46
C ARG A 48 11.49 -18.20 1.83
N ASN A 49 10.54 -17.54 2.47
CA ASN A 49 10.06 -17.87 3.81
C ASN A 49 8.64 -17.29 3.98
N PRO A 50 7.59 -18.12 3.91
CA PRO A 50 6.20 -17.68 4.01
C PRO A 50 5.84 -17.01 5.35
N GLN A 51 6.62 -17.26 6.41
CA GLN A 51 6.45 -16.64 7.73
C GLN A 51 7.07 -15.22 7.80
N LYS A 52 7.61 -14.69 6.70
CA LYS A 52 8.13 -13.32 6.58
C LYS A 52 7.42 -12.57 5.45
N PRO A 53 7.30 -11.23 5.55
CA PRO A 53 6.78 -10.44 4.44
C PRO A 53 7.79 -10.39 3.29
N ILE A 54 7.30 -10.05 2.09
CA ILE A 54 8.16 -9.64 0.97
C ILE A 54 9.12 -8.51 1.41
N SER A 55 10.37 -8.54 0.93
CA SER A 55 11.36 -7.53 1.28
C SER A 55 11.08 -6.21 0.55
N TYR A 56 11.55 -5.10 1.14
CA TYR A 56 11.42 -3.78 0.53
C TYR A 56 12.08 -3.73 -0.85
N GLU A 57 13.27 -4.31 -0.98
CA GLU A 57 14.07 -4.33 -2.21
C GLU A 57 13.34 -5.08 -3.33
N ALA A 58 12.66 -6.18 -2.99
CA ALA A 58 11.86 -6.94 -3.95
C ALA A 58 10.69 -6.11 -4.48
N VAL A 59 9.96 -5.41 -3.58
CA VAL A 59 8.87 -4.50 -3.99
C VAL A 59 9.41 -3.32 -4.81
N TYR A 60 10.53 -2.73 -4.40
CA TYR A 60 11.15 -1.61 -5.09
C TYR A 60 11.60 -1.99 -6.50
N LYS A 61 12.26 -3.14 -6.65
CA LYS A 61 12.65 -3.69 -7.95
C LYS A 61 11.43 -3.95 -8.83
N TYR A 62 10.42 -4.63 -8.30
CA TYR A 62 9.16 -4.88 -9.03
C TYR A 62 8.53 -3.59 -9.55
N MET A 63 8.44 -2.55 -8.70
CA MET A 63 7.90 -1.24 -9.09
C MET A 63 8.71 -0.57 -10.22
N LYS A 64 10.04 -0.65 -10.16
CA LYS A 64 10.91 -0.12 -11.22
C LYS A 64 10.74 -0.87 -12.54
N ASP A 65 10.73 -2.20 -12.48
CA ASP A 65 10.58 -3.05 -13.66
C ASP A 65 9.21 -2.85 -14.32
N ALA A 66 8.15 -2.74 -13.50
CA ALA A 66 6.80 -2.44 -13.97
C ALA A 66 6.71 -1.04 -14.62
N ALA A 67 7.34 -0.03 -14.02
CA ALA A 67 7.41 1.31 -14.59
C ALA A 67 8.14 1.31 -15.94
N ALA A 68 9.27 0.62 -16.05
CA ALA A 68 10.02 0.52 -17.30
C ALA A 68 9.19 -0.17 -18.40
N LYS A 69 8.53 -1.29 -18.09
CA LYS A 69 7.64 -2.02 -19.02
C LYS A 69 6.46 -1.17 -19.49
N ALA A 70 5.97 -0.28 -18.65
CA ALA A 70 4.89 0.66 -18.98
C ALA A 70 5.38 1.90 -19.76
N GLY A 71 6.66 2.00 -20.13
CA GLY A 71 7.24 3.19 -20.78
C GLY A 71 7.48 4.37 -19.82
N LEU A 72 7.28 4.17 -18.52
CA LEU A 72 7.38 5.19 -17.47
C LEU A 72 8.74 5.15 -16.74
N GLY A 73 9.74 4.45 -17.27
CA GLY A 73 11.04 4.26 -16.61
C GLY A 73 11.82 5.57 -16.37
N HIS A 74 11.53 6.62 -17.14
CA HIS A 74 12.09 7.95 -16.97
C HIS A 74 11.48 8.70 -15.77
N HIS A 75 10.28 8.32 -15.33
CA HIS A 75 9.69 8.81 -14.11
C HIS A 75 10.31 8.11 -12.89
N LYS A 76 10.58 8.87 -11.83
CA LYS A 76 11.08 8.34 -10.54
C LYS A 76 9.96 7.61 -9.77
N ILE A 77 9.38 6.56 -10.37
CA ILE A 77 8.36 5.70 -9.76
C ILE A 77 9.01 4.78 -8.73
N ALA A 78 8.48 4.82 -7.51
CA ALA A 78 8.98 4.05 -6.37
C ALA A 78 7.82 3.71 -5.43
N THR A 79 8.13 3.01 -4.35
CA THR A 79 7.19 2.57 -3.29
C THR A 79 6.34 3.72 -2.71
N HIS A 80 6.86 4.94 -2.68
CA HIS A 80 6.12 6.12 -2.20
C HIS A 80 5.25 6.81 -3.25
N SER A 81 5.36 6.47 -4.53
CA SER A 81 4.64 7.15 -5.60
C SER A 81 3.12 7.03 -5.43
N GLY A 82 2.60 5.84 -5.13
CA GLY A 82 1.16 5.66 -4.90
C GLY A 82 0.61 6.52 -3.75
N ARG A 83 1.39 6.67 -2.65
CA ARG A 83 0.99 7.55 -1.54
C ARG A 83 0.92 9.01 -1.98
N ARG A 84 1.89 9.47 -2.76
CA ARG A 84 1.91 10.86 -3.28
C ARG A 84 0.73 11.10 -4.21
N SER A 85 0.48 10.20 -5.16
CA SER A 85 -0.66 10.29 -6.07
C SER A 85 -1.99 10.36 -5.31
N LEU A 86 -2.17 9.55 -4.26
CA LEU A 86 -3.36 9.63 -3.40
C LEU A 86 -3.51 11.01 -2.74
N ILE A 87 -2.43 11.57 -2.17
CA ILE A 87 -2.45 12.89 -1.52
C ILE A 87 -2.83 13.96 -2.53
N THR A 88 -2.16 13.98 -3.69
CA THR A 88 -2.42 14.93 -4.77
C THR A 88 -3.88 14.85 -5.21
N HIS A 89 -4.38 13.64 -5.47
CA HIS A 89 -5.76 13.45 -5.93
C HIS A 89 -6.78 13.91 -4.88
N LEU A 90 -6.59 13.58 -3.60
CA LEU A 90 -7.49 14.04 -2.54
C LEU A 90 -7.47 15.58 -2.42
N HIS A 91 -6.29 16.18 -2.53
CA HIS A 91 -6.15 17.63 -2.48
C HIS A 91 -6.84 18.32 -3.66
N GLU A 92 -6.65 17.82 -4.89
CA GLU A 92 -7.30 18.33 -6.10
C GLU A 92 -8.84 18.22 -6.04
N ASN A 93 -9.37 17.23 -5.31
CA ASN A 93 -10.80 17.08 -5.07
C ASN A 93 -11.32 17.91 -3.87
N GLY A 94 -10.53 18.84 -3.34
CA GLY A 94 -10.95 19.76 -2.27
C GLY A 94 -11.05 19.12 -0.88
N VAL A 95 -10.48 17.93 -0.66
CA VAL A 95 -10.47 17.29 0.66
C VAL A 95 -9.58 18.08 1.61
N SER A 96 -10.10 18.38 2.81
CA SER A 96 -9.34 19.17 3.79
C SER A 96 -7.99 18.54 4.15
N LEU A 97 -6.96 19.37 4.36
CA LEU A 97 -5.62 18.92 4.73
C LEU A 97 -5.63 18.05 6.00
N LYS A 98 -6.47 18.39 6.98
CA LYS A 98 -6.63 17.61 8.22
C LYS A 98 -7.12 16.18 7.93
N THR A 99 -8.10 16.04 7.03
CA THR A 99 -8.60 14.73 6.59
C THR A 99 -7.53 13.96 5.81
N ILE A 100 -6.83 14.60 4.87
CA ILE A 100 -5.75 13.97 4.10
C ILE A 100 -4.64 13.47 5.03
N GLN A 101 -4.23 14.26 6.01
CA GLN A 101 -3.24 13.86 7.02
C GLN A 101 -3.71 12.66 7.85
N GLY A 102 -4.99 12.62 8.22
CA GLY A 102 -5.62 11.48 8.89
C GLY A 102 -5.51 10.19 8.07
N ILE A 103 -5.94 10.24 6.80
CA ILE A 103 -5.91 9.09 5.87
C ILE A 103 -4.47 8.63 5.60
N THR A 104 -3.58 9.57 5.31
CA THR A 104 -2.20 9.29 4.93
C THR A 104 -1.26 9.18 6.12
N GLY A 105 -1.76 9.29 7.35
CA GLY A 105 -0.98 9.13 8.57
C GLY A 105 0.21 10.09 8.72
N HIS A 106 0.27 11.20 7.96
CA HIS A 106 1.26 12.25 8.19
C HIS A 106 0.99 12.89 9.56
N ARG A 107 2.03 13.05 10.37
CA ARG A 107 1.95 13.74 11.65
C ARG A 107 3.13 14.69 11.71
N HIS A 108 2.83 15.98 11.82
CA HIS A 108 3.77 16.96 12.36
C HIS A 108 3.65 16.91 13.89
#